data_AF-A0A3G8JUJ6-F1
#
_entry.id   AF-A0A3G8JUJ6-F1
#
_cell.length_a   1.000
_cell.length_b   1.000
_cell.length_c   1.000
_cell.angle_alpha   90.00
_cell.angle_beta   90.00
_cell.angle_gamma   90.00
#
_symmetry.space_group_name_H-M   'P 1'
#
loop_
_entity.id
_entity.type
_entity.pdbx_description
1 polymer ?
#
loop_
_entity_poly.entity_id
_entity_poly.type
_entity_poly.pdbx_seq_one_letter_code
_entity_poly.pdbx_strand_id
1 'polypeptide(L)'
;MSAMQRPDESRPGTDDVDPEFLQLDCSAVIADVWLLLDNECDSDARTRLQGHLDSCPSCFAHYGIERQLKALITRKCGGEQAPEGLRERLRVEIRRTVVVRETGRGTP
;
A
#
# COMPACT_ATOMS: atom_id res chain seq x y z
N MET A 1 -17.33 -2.68 -52.06
CA MET A 1 -16.64 -3.47 -51.02
C MET A 1 -15.94 -2.48 -50.11
N SER A 2 -16.61 -2.00 -49.06
CA SER A 2 -16.02 -1.08 -48.07
C SER A 2 -15.74 -1.86 -46.79
N ALA A 3 -14.49 -1.84 -46.35
CA ALA A 3 -14.05 -2.48 -45.13
C ALA A 3 -14.71 -1.82 -43.91
N MET A 4 -15.29 -2.65 -43.05
CA MET A 4 -15.82 -2.26 -41.75
C MET A 4 -14.65 -1.91 -40.83
N GLN A 5 -14.55 -0.64 -40.42
CA GLN A 5 -13.63 -0.23 -39.36
C GLN A 5 -14.23 -0.64 -38.00
N ARG A 6 -13.48 -1.38 -37.19
CA ARG A 6 -13.89 -1.78 -35.82
C ARG A 6 -13.78 -0.57 -34.88
N PRO A 7 -14.73 -0.32 -33.99
CA PRO A 7 -14.52 0.65 -32.92
C PRO A 7 -13.58 0.07 -31.86
N ASP A 8 -12.63 0.92 -31.45
CA ASP A 8 -11.71 0.74 -30.34
C ASP A 8 -12.51 0.74 -29.03
N GLU A 9 -12.77 -0.44 -28.45
CA GLU A 9 -13.37 -0.56 -27.13
C GLU A 9 -12.33 -0.16 -26.08
N SER A 10 -12.44 1.13 -25.75
CA SER A 10 -11.69 1.85 -24.75
C SER A 10 -11.74 1.18 -23.37
N ARG A 11 -10.66 1.40 -22.61
CA ARG A 11 -10.37 0.97 -21.23
C ARG A 11 -11.61 0.89 -20.33
N PRO A 12 -11.68 -0.10 -19.40
CA PRO A 12 -12.80 -0.19 -18.47
C PRO A 12 -12.86 1.11 -17.64
N GLY A 13 -14.00 1.78 -17.73
CA GLY A 13 -14.32 2.99 -16.98
C GLY A 13 -14.37 2.67 -15.49
N THR A 14 -13.85 3.57 -14.68
CA THR A 14 -13.87 3.50 -13.21
C THR A 14 -15.25 3.88 -12.63
N ASP A 15 -16.31 3.78 -13.44
CA ASP A 15 -17.63 4.34 -13.14
C ASP A 15 -18.60 3.30 -12.54
N ASP A 16 -18.20 2.03 -12.46
CA ASP A 16 -18.99 0.92 -11.88
C ASP A 16 -18.59 0.57 -10.44
N VAL A 17 -17.96 1.49 -9.69
CA VAL A 17 -17.70 1.28 -8.26
C VAL A 17 -18.85 1.89 -7.47
N ASP A 18 -19.72 1.02 -6.96
CA ASP A 18 -20.81 1.39 -6.07
C ASP A 18 -20.27 2.23 -4.88
N PRO A 19 -20.74 3.47 -4.68
CA PRO A 19 -20.26 4.37 -3.63
C PRO A 19 -20.36 3.77 -2.23
N GLU A 20 -21.31 2.87 -2.00
CA GLU A 20 -21.54 2.21 -0.72
C GLU A 20 -20.39 1.23 -0.37
N PHE A 21 -19.72 0.66 -1.38
CA PHE A 21 -18.52 -0.19 -1.18
C PHE A 21 -17.27 0.61 -0.83
N LEU A 22 -17.24 1.91 -1.13
CA LEU A 22 -16.15 2.84 -0.77
C LEU A 22 -16.39 3.51 0.59
N GLN A 23 -17.61 3.45 1.11
CA GLN A 23 -18.01 4.15 2.32
C GLN A 23 -17.80 3.26 3.55
N LEU A 24 -16.56 3.19 4.03
CA LEU A 24 -16.27 2.60 5.34
C LEU A 24 -16.83 3.50 6.45
N ASP A 25 -17.41 2.89 7.48
CA ASP A 25 -17.76 3.62 8.69
C ASP A 25 -16.50 3.90 9.53
N CYS A 26 -16.56 4.94 10.37
CA CYS A 26 -15.42 5.32 11.20
C CYS A 26 -14.95 4.16 12.10
N SER A 27 -15.86 3.30 12.56
CA SER A 27 -15.54 2.13 13.38
C SER A 27 -14.64 1.14 12.65
N ALA A 28 -14.98 0.75 11.42
CA ALA A 28 -14.18 -0.18 10.64
C ALA A 28 -12.79 0.39 10.35
N VAL A 29 -12.71 1.68 10.02
CA VAL A 29 -11.43 2.35 9.72
C VAL A 29 -10.50 2.34 10.93
N ILE A 30 -11.04 2.62 12.12
CA ILE A 30 -10.25 2.62 13.35
C ILE A 30 -9.86 1.19 13.77
N ALA A 31 -10.71 0.19 13.52
CA ALA A 31 -10.37 -1.21 13.79
C ALA A 31 -9.16 -1.67 12.95
N ASP A 32 -9.10 -1.25 11.68
CA ASP A 32 -8.06 -1.69 10.74
C ASP A 32 -6.86 -0.74 10.64
N VAL A 33 -6.84 0.33 11.44
CA VAL A 33 -5.78 1.36 11.38
C VAL A 33 -4.39 0.79 11.66
N TRP A 34 -4.30 -0.22 12.52
CA TRP A 34 -3.04 -0.89 12.85
C TRP A 34 -2.53 -1.76 11.70
N LEU A 35 -3.42 -2.48 11.01
CA LEU A 35 -3.07 -3.24 9.80
C LEU A 35 -2.51 -2.32 8.71
N LEU A 36 -3.11 -1.13 8.56
CA LEU A 36 -2.59 -0.11 7.65
C LEU A 36 -1.20 0.38 8.09
N LEU A 37 -1.00 0.66 9.38
CA LEU A 37 0.28 1.12 9.94
C LEU A 37 1.39 0.06 9.87
N ASP A 38 1.06 -1.22 9.97
CA ASP A 38 1.99 -2.36 9.85
C ASP A 38 2.22 -2.80 8.41
N ASN A 39 1.51 -2.18 7.46
CA ASN A 39 1.56 -2.53 6.04
C ASN A 39 1.10 -3.99 5.78
N GLU A 40 0.19 -4.49 6.63
CA GLU A 40 -0.39 -5.83 6.59
C GLU A 40 -1.75 -5.89 5.88
N CYS A 41 -2.26 -4.75 5.41
CA CYS A 41 -3.46 -4.69 4.58
C CYS A 41 -3.13 -4.89 3.08
N ASP A 42 -4.07 -5.51 2.35
CA ASP A 42 -4.00 -5.62 0.89
C ASP A 42 -4.16 -4.25 0.19
N SER A 43 -4.03 -4.22 -1.13
CA SER A 43 -4.10 -2.99 -1.94
C SER A 43 -5.47 -2.31 -1.87
N ASP A 44 -6.54 -3.09 -1.80
CA ASP A 44 -7.91 -2.61 -1.93
C ASP A 44 -8.39 -2.07 -0.58
N ALA A 45 -8.05 -2.77 0.50
CA ALA A 45 -8.19 -2.29 1.87
C ALA A 45 -7.42 -0.98 2.08
N ARG A 46 -6.16 -0.90 1.63
CA ARG A 46 -5.37 0.34 1.72
C ARG A 46 -6.05 1.51 1.01
N THR A 47 -6.57 1.29 -0.19
CA THR A 47 -7.23 2.35 -0.97
C THR A 47 -8.49 2.87 -0.28
N ARG A 48 -9.34 1.97 0.22
CA ARG A 48 -10.57 2.35 0.93
C ARG A 48 -10.29 3.07 2.25
N LEU A 49 -9.34 2.55 3.05
CA LEU A 49 -8.94 3.19 4.31
C LEU A 49 -8.36 4.58 4.06
N GLN A 50 -7.48 4.73 3.06
CA GLN A 50 -6.90 6.03 2.73
C GLN A 50 -7.96 7.02 2.26
N GLY A 51 -8.91 6.60 1.41
CA GLY A 51 -10.02 7.44 0.97
C GLY A 51 -10.88 7.93 2.14
N HIS A 52 -11.15 7.09 3.13
CA HIS A 52 -11.85 7.52 4.34
C HIS A 52 -11.02 8.51 5.17
N LEU A 53 -9.74 8.23 5.41
CA LEU A 53 -8.85 9.13 6.16
C LEU A 53 -8.72 10.51 5.51
N ASP A 54 -8.73 10.58 4.18
CA ASP A 54 -8.65 11.84 3.42
C ASP A 54 -9.95 12.66 3.50
N SER A 55 -11.10 12.01 3.70
CA SER A 55 -12.42 12.66 3.77
C SER A 55 -12.93 12.90 5.21
N CYS A 56 -12.35 12.24 6.21
CA CYS A 56 -12.81 12.25 7.60
C CYS A 56 -11.73 12.79 8.57
N PRO A 57 -11.80 14.07 8.98
CA PRO A 57 -10.79 14.70 9.84
C PRO A 57 -10.62 14.05 11.22
N SER A 58 -11.69 13.49 11.80
CA SER A 58 -11.61 12.80 13.08
C SER A 58 -10.78 11.52 12.96
N CYS A 59 -11.07 10.67 11.98
CA CYS A 59 -10.29 9.46 11.72
C CYS A 59 -8.84 9.78 11.36
N PHE A 60 -8.58 10.86 10.62
CA PHE A 60 -7.22 11.34 10.37
C PHE A 60 -6.47 11.71 11.65
N ALA A 61 -7.12 12.40 12.58
CA ALA A 61 -6.53 12.73 13.87
C ALA A 61 -6.24 11.47 14.70
N HIS A 62 -7.17 10.51 14.75
CA HIS A 62 -6.97 9.22 15.42
C HIS A 62 -5.79 8.45 14.80
N TYR A 63 -5.74 8.31 13.47
CA TYR A 63 -4.62 7.72 12.75
C TYR A 63 -3.28 8.38 13.12
N GLY A 64 -3.26 9.72 13.20
CA GLY A 64 -2.08 10.47 13.61
C GLY A 64 -1.58 10.13 15.01
N ILE A 65 -2.50 9.94 15.97
CA ILE A 65 -2.18 9.51 17.34
C ILE A 65 -1.61 8.10 17.33
N GLU A 66 -2.27 7.15 16.68
CA GLU A 66 -1.82 5.75 16.62
C GLU A 66 -0.42 5.63 15.98
N ARG A 67 -0.17 6.40 14.91
CA ARG A 67 1.15 6.47 14.28
C ARG A 67 2.22 7.00 15.25
N GLN A 68 1.91 8.04 16.02
CA GLN A 68 2.84 8.60 17.01
C GLN A 68 3.10 7.62 18.15
N LEU A 69 2.05 6.94 18.63
CA LEU A 69 2.14 5.90 19.66
C LEU A 69 3.04 4.75 19.21
N LYS A 70 2.80 4.24 18.00
CA LYS A 70 3.63 3.19 17.40
C LYS A 70 5.09 3.60 17.31
N ALA A 71 5.38 4.81 16.81
CA ALA A 71 6.74 5.33 16.72
C ALA A 71 7.42 5.44 18.11
N LEU A 72 6.66 5.87 19.12
CA LEU A 72 7.16 5.96 20.49
C LEU A 72 7.52 4.57 21.05
N ILE A 73 6.63 3.59 20.86
CA ILE A 73 6.85 2.20 21.28
C ILE A 73 8.06 1.62 20.57
N THR A 74 8.20 1.77 19.25
CA THR A 74 9.38 1.30 18.51
C THR A 74 10.67 1.90 19.07
N ARG A 75 10.67 3.19 19.42
CA ARG A 75 11.87 3.84 19.98
C ARG A 75 12.23 3.36 21.39
N LYS A 76 11.23 3.09 22.23
CA LYS A 76 11.44 2.77 23.66
C LYS A 76 11.49 1.27 23.94
N CYS A 77 10.88 0.47 23.09
CA CYS A 77 10.63 -0.96 23.29
C CYS A 77 11.02 -1.82 22.07
N GLY A 78 11.58 -1.24 21.00
CA GLY A 78 11.85 -1.93 19.72
C GLY A 78 12.98 -2.97 19.71
N GLY A 79 13.48 -3.39 20.87
CA GLY A 79 14.45 -4.47 21.01
C GLY A 79 15.88 -4.15 20.54
N GLU A 80 16.66 -5.22 20.34
CA GLU A 80 18.07 -5.13 19.92
C GLU A 80 18.19 -4.86 18.42
N GLN A 81 19.16 -4.02 18.06
CA GLN A 81 19.44 -3.75 16.66
C GLN A 81 19.99 -5.00 15.96
N ALA A 82 19.46 -5.32 14.78
CA ALA A 82 19.96 -6.41 13.96
C ALA A 82 21.49 -6.31 13.77
N PRO A 83 22.25 -7.40 13.97
CA PRO A 83 23.71 -7.40 13.87
C PRO A 83 24.22 -6.87 12.52
N GLU A 84 25.35 -6.17 12.53
CA GLU A 84 25.90 -5.52 11.34
C GLU A 84 26.18 -6.52 10.21
N GLY A 85 26.75 -7.68 10.52
CA GLY A 85 27.02 -8.72 9.53
C GLY A 85 25.76 -9.25 8.82
N LEU A 86 24.60 -9.27 9.50
CA LEU A 86 23.33 -9.63 8.85
C LEU A 86 22.89 -8.53 7.88
N ARG A 87 23.01 -7.26 8.28
CA ARG A 87 22.65 -6.11 7.43
C ARG A 87 23.50 -6.07 6.17
N GLU A 88 24.81 -6.30 6.29
CA GLU A 88 25.73 -6.31 5.16
C GLU A 88 25.38 -7.43 4.16
N ARG A 89 25.18 -8.65 4.66
CA ARG A 89 24.75 -9.80 3.84
C ARG A 89 23.44 -9.51 3.10
N LEU A 90 22.45 -8.95 3.79
CA LEU A 90 21.18 -8.58 3.17
C LEU A 90 21.35 -7.53 2.07
N ARG A 91 22.19 -6.51 2.29
CA ARG A 91 22.48 -5.47 1.27
C ARG A 91 23.09 -6.06 0.00
N VAL A 92 24.04 -7.00 0.13
CA VAL A 92 24.66 -7.68 -1.01
C VAL A 92 23.61 -8.49 -1.78
N GLU A 93 22.81 -9.29 -1.08
CA GLU A 93 21.84 -10.19 -1.71
C GLU A 93 20.71 -9.43 -2.42
N ILE A 94 20.23 -8.34 -1.80
CA ILE A 94 19.23 -7.46 -2.42
C ILE A 94 19.76 -6.86 -3.73
N ARG A 95 20.99 -6.30 -3.72
CA ARG A 95 21.61 -5.72 -4.93
C ARG A 95 21.79 -6.77 -6.03
N ARG A 96 22.24 -7.98 -5.69
CA ARG A 96 22.37 -9.09 -6.64
C ARG A 96 21.04 -9.42 -7.32
N THR A 97 19.96 -9.51 -6.55
CA THR A 97 18.64 -9.88 -7.05
C THR A 97 18.04 -8.84 -8.00
N VAL A 98 18.33 -7.54 -7.79
CA VAL A 98 17.85 -6.46 -8.68
C VAL A 98 18.49 -6.54 -10.06
N VAL A 99 19.80 -6.81 -10.14
CA VAL A 99 20.54 -6.91 -11.42
C VAL A 99 19.99 -8.04 -12.31
N VAL A 100 19.63 -9.18 -11.73
CA VAL A 100 19.13 -10.34 -12.49
C VAL A 100 17.79 -10.05 -13.17
N ARG A 101 16.93 -9.21 -12.57
CA ARG A 101 15.61 -8.87 -13.14
C ARG A 101 15.70 -7.92 -14.33
N GLU A 102 16.72 -7.07 -14.39
CA GLU A 102 16.91 -6.11 -15.49
C GLU A 102 17.53 -6.76 -16.73
N THR A 103 18.35 -7.80 -16.57
CA THR A 103 19.00 -8.50 -17.69
C THR A 103 18.09 -9.49 -18.44
N GLY A 104 16.83 -9.64 -18.04
CA GLY A 104 15.85 -10.54 -18.68
C GLY A 104 14.84 -9.88 -19.62
N ARG A 105 14.87 -8.54 -19.77
CA ARG A 105 13.93 -7.79 -20.64
C ARG A 105 14.71 -7.03 -21.70
N GLY A 106 15.36 -7.77 -22.59
CA GLY A 106 16.13 -7.21 -23.68
C GLY A 106 16.50 -8.26 -24.71
N THR A 107 15.54 -8.64 -25.54
CA THR A 107 15.84 -9.10 -26.90
C THR A 107 14.82 -8.48 -27.85
N PRO A 108 15.27 -8.08 -29.05
CA PRO A 108 14.55 -7.17 -29.96
C PRO A 108 13.22 -7.72 -30.47
#